data_AF-A0A8K0DRK9-F1
#
_entry.id   AF-A0A8K0DRK9-F1
#
_cell.length_a   1.000
_cell.length_b   1.000
_cell.length_c   1.000
_cell.angle_alpha   90.00
_cell.angle_beta   90.00
_cell.angle_gamma   90.00
#
_symmetry.space_group_name_H-M   'P 1'
#
loop_
_entity.id
_entity.type
_entity.pdbx_description
1 polymer ?
#
loop_
_entity_poly.entity_id
_entity_poly.type
_entity_poly.pdbx_seq_one_letter_code
_entity_poly.pdbx_strand_id
1 'polypeptide(L)'
;MIKYTPERFNSMTSLDGKVELQMLSFEAPKIRLLRSLSIETETIQVLDFCVFPKPEYDVPIFCANFFTSGNANIILLDLNPLHDVISERNYKEKYYKGLMPLGVKYAEVWLQLMEEAAEEADPSGLNCNCEAQHRYLTWRAEKDPGHRVLKKLIGETQTKELLRNFLFNGVDELGSKSFLDYFPEYRREDGTVNEKRSMVGKCFESRPWDTNGDFIGTLF
;
A
#
# COMPACT_ATOMS: atom_id res chain seq x y z
N MET A 1 26.95 -9.63 -11.96
CA MET A 1 26.39 -10.29 -10.75
C MET A 1 26.65 -11.77 -10.85
N ILE A 2 26.96 -12.41 -9.75
CA ILE A 2 27.23 -13.86 -9.68
C ILE A 2 26.09 -14.47 -8.87
N LYS A 3 25.38 -15.46 -9.44
CA LYS A 3 24.34 -16.20 -8.69
C LYS A 3 25.03 -17.05 -7.63
N TYR A 4 24.55 -16.97 -6.39
CA TYR A 4 25.10 -17.70 -5.25
C TYR A 4 24.01 -18.45 -4.46
N THR A 5 22.79 -18.62 -5.00
CA THR A 5 21.73 -19.37 -4.32
C THR A 5 22.19 -20.81 -4.02
N PRO A 6 22.31 -21.23 -2.74
CA PRO A 6 22.56 -22.62 -2.42
C PRO A 6 21.40 -23.47 -2.95
N GLU A 7 21.67 -24.66 -3.49
CA GLU A 7 20.64 -25.47 -4.17
C GLU A 7 19.40 -25.72 -3.32
N ARG A 8 19.59 -25.96 -2.02
CA ARG A 8 18.51 -26.15 -1.03
C ARG A 8 17.56 -24.96 -0.87
N PHE A 9 17.94 -23.79 -1.37
CA PHE A 9 17.18 -22.55 -1.30
C PHE A 9 16.77 -22.04 -2.68
N ASN A 10 16.95 -22.79 -3.77
CA ASN A 10 16.36 -22.39 -5.05
C ASN A 10 14.83 -22.41 -4.98
N SER A 11 14.29 -23.48 -4.40
CA SER A 11 12.87 -23.67 -4.16
C SER A 11 12.67 -24.50 -2.89
N MET A 12 11.60 -24.21 -2.14
CA MET A 12 11.14 -24.99 -1.01
C MET A 12 9.63 -25.15 -1.08
N THR A 13 9.12 -26.34 -0.82
CA THR A 13 7.67 -26.58 -0.73
C THR A 13 7.21 -26.41 0.72
N SER A 14 6.01 -25.86 0.93
CA SER A 14 5.35 -25.81 2.23
C SER A 14 5.12 -27.21 2.79
N LEU A 15 4.93 -27.29 4.12
CA LEU A 15 4.70 -28.56 4.82
C LEU A 15 3.46 -29.32 4.35
N ASP A 16 2.42 -28.61 3.89
CA ASP A 16 1.21 -29.19 3.32
C ASP A 16 1.33 -29.52 1.82
N GLY A 17 2.49 -29.25 1.22
CA GLY A 17 2.77 -29.52 -0.19
C GLY A 17 2.12 -28.56 -1.18
N LYS A 18 1.41 -27.52 -0.71
CA LYS A 18 0.54 -26.70 -1.55
C LYS A 18 1.16 -25.42 -2.10
N VAL A 19 2.27 -24.98 -1.51
CA VAL A 19 2.88 -23.69 -1.81
C VAL A 19 4.35 -23.87 -2.13
N GLU A 20 4.78 -23.29 -3.24
CA GLU A 20 6.20 -23.17 -3.58
C GLU A 20 6.73 -21.82 -3.11
N LEU A 21 7.84 -21.86 -2.37
CA LEU A 21 8.64 -20.70 -2.02
C LEU A 21 9.83 -20.70 -2.97
N GLN A 22 10.01 -19.62 -3.72
CA GLN A 22 11.11 -19.46 -4.65
C GLN A 22 12.09 -18.45 -4.09
N MET A 23 13.37 -18.80 -3.98
CA MET A 23 14.40 -17.83 -3.56
C MET A 23 15.53 -17.73 -4.57
N LEU A 24 16.02 -16.51 -4.75
CA LEU A 24 17.20 -16.23 -5.56
C LEU A 24 18.17 -15.40 -4.74
N SER A 25 19.46 -15.65 -4.90
CA SER A 25 20.49 -14.80 -4.34
C SER A 25 21.68 -14.61 -5.27
N PHE A 26 22.23 -13.41 -5.22
CA PHE A 26 23.33 -12.95 -6.05
C PHE A 26 24.30 -12.10 -5.23
N GLU A 27 25.53 -12.04 -5.68
CA GLU A 27 26.55 -11.11 -5.21
C GLU A 27 27.11 -10.27 -6.36
N ALA A 28 27.75 -9.16 -6.01
CA ALA A 28 28.43 -8.27 -6.95
C ALA A 28 29.62 -7.58 -6.27
N PRO A 29 30.49 -6.85 -7.01
CA PRO A 29 31.65 -6.20 -6.43
C PRO A 29 31.34 -5.32 -5.19
N LYS A 30 30.20 -4.63 -5.17
CA LYS A 30 29.73 -3.78 -4.05
C LYS A 30 28.57 -4.36 -3.24
N ILE A 31 28.01 -5.48 -3.67
CA ILE A 31 26.81 -6.09 -3.08
C ILE A 31 27.24 -7.38 -2.41
N ARG A 32 27.09 -7.45 -1.09
CA ARG A 32 27.35 -8.66 -0.31
C ARG A 32 26.28 -9.71 -0.59
N LEU A 33 25.02 -9.29 -0.66
CA LEU A 33 23.90 -10.19 -0.91
C LEU A 33 22.71 -9.40 -1.48
N LEU A 34 22.36 -9.66 -2.73
CA LEU A 34 21.04 -9.37 -3.28
C LEU A 34 20.24 -10.66 -3.15
N ARG A 35 19.05 -10.60 -2.56
CA ARG A 35 18.20 -11.78 -2.44
C ARG A 35 16.73 -11.46 -2.62
N SER A 36 16.01 -12.40 -3.21
CA SER A 36 14.55 -12.40 -3.28
C SER A 36 14.01 -13.66 -2.65
N LEU A 37 12.90 -13.53 -1.94
CA LEU A 37 11.95 -14.59 -1.66
C LEU A 37 10.64 -14.19 -2.33
N SER A 38 10.12 -15.11 -3.13
CA SER A 38 8.80 -15.02 -3.71
C SER A 38 7.96 -16.18 -3.20
N ILE A 39 6.74 -15.87 -2.76
CA ILE A 39 5.73 -16.86 -2.42
C ILE A 39 4.51 -16.50 -3.23
N GLU A 40 4.00 -17.47 -3.97
CA GLU A 40 2.82 -17.29 -4.79
C GLU A 40 1.82 -18.40 -4.50
N THR A 41 0.63 -17.98 -4.10
CA THR A 41 -0.54 -18.83 -3.85
C THR A 41 -1.76 -18.11 -4.39
N GLU A 42 -2.88 -18.82 -4.50
CA GLU A 42 -4.17 -18.22 -4.92
C GLU A 42 -4.62 -17.04 -4.03
N THR A 43 -4.16 -16.94 -2.77
CA THR A 43 -4.70 -15.97 -1.80
C THR A 43 -3.66 -15.04 -1.18
N ILE A 44 -2.38 -15.36 -1.34
CA ILE A 44 -1.24 -14.68 -0.75
C ILE A 44 -0.11 -14.66 -1.77
N GLN A 45 0.38 -13.46 -2.04
CA GLN A 45 1.64 -13.21 -2.70
C GLN A 45 2.57 -12.44 -1.77
N VAL A 46 3.81 -12.89 -1.71
CA VAL A 46 4.86 -12.25 -0.94
C VAL A 46 6.05 -12.02 -1.85
N LEU A 47 6.52 -10.78 -1.90
CA LEU A 47 7.85 -10.45 -2.36
C LEU A 47 8.63 -9.90 -1.18
N ASP A 48 9.72 -10.56 -0.82
CA ASP A 48 10.75 -10.00 0.04
C ASP A 48 12.03 -9.87 -0.77
N PHE A 49 12.38 -8.64 -1.11
CA PHE A 49 13.56 -8.33 -1.90
C PHE A 49 14.42 -7.31 -1.14
N CYS A 50 15.71 -7.62 -0.95
CA CYS A 50 16.66 -6.69 -0.39
C CYS A 50 18.03 -6.81 -1.03
N VAL A 51 18.75 -5.70 -0.94
CA VAL A 51 20.14 -5.59 -1.39
C VAL A 51 20.99 -5.15 -0.21
N PHE A 52 21.84 -6.05 0.26
CA PHE A 52 22.82 -5.77 1.30
C PHE A 52 24.15 -5.39 0.66
N PRO A 53 24.69 -4.18 0.94
CA PRO A 53 26.03 -3.82 0.48
C PRO A 53 27.11 -4.62 1.21
N LYS A 54 28.32 -4.64 0.64
CA LYS A 54 29.50 -5.07 1.39
C LYS A 54 29.87 -4.03 2.45
N PRO A 55 30.49 -4.41 3.59
CA PRO A 55 30.78 -3.48 4.68
C PRO A 55 31.67 -2.29 4.30
N GLU A 56 32.43 -2.39 3.23
CA GLU A 56 33.24 -1.28 2.69
C GLU A 56 32.39 -0.16 2.06
N TYR A 57 31.09 -0.39 1.84
CA TYR A 57 30.15 0.56 1.27
C TYR A 57 29.00 0.81 2.24
N ASP A 58 28.97 2.01 2.82
CA ASP A 58 27.99 2.44 3.83
C ASP A 58 26.62 2.82 3.22
N VAL A 59 26.26 2.35 2.03
CA VAL A 59 24.97 2.68 1.41
C VAL A 59 23.80 2.07 2.19
N PRO A 60 22.62 2.71 2.22
CA PRO A 60 21.41 2.12 2.81
C PRO A 60 21.08 0.74 2.23
N ILE A 61 20.44 -0.10 3.03
CA ILE A 61 19.91 -1.39 2.57
C ILE A 61 18.63 -1.11 1.79
N PHE A 62 18.58 -1.53 0.52
CA PHE A 62 17.33 -1.48 -0.22
C PHE A 62 16.40 -2.59 0.29
N CYS A 63 15.16 -2.24 0.63
CA CYS A 63 14.12 -3.17 1.07
C CYS A 63 12.84 -2.94 0.27
N ALA A 64 12.33 -4.00 -0.33
CA ALA A 64 11.03 -4.06 -0.96
C ALA A 64 10.30 -5.29 -0.42
N ASN A 65 9.39 -5.07 0.51
CA ASN A 65 8.58 -6.08 1.16
C ASN A 65 7.13 -5.83 0.80
N PHE A 66 6.62 -6.62 -0.14
CA PHE A 66 5.24 -6.54 -0.59
C PHE A 66 4.53 -7.78 -0.08
N PHE A 67 3.55 -7.54 0.77
CA PHE A 67 2.62 -8.56 1.20
C PHE A 67 1.25 -8.24 0.62
N THR A 68 0.83 -9.08 -0.31
CA THR A 68 -0.47 -9.00 -0.96
C THR A 68 -1.25 -10.22 -0.50
N SER A 69 -2.19 -10.02 0.43
CA SER A 69 -3.17 -11.08 0.81
C SER A 69 -4.39 -11.03 -0.10
N GLY A 70 -5.54 -11.53 0.37
CA GLY A 70 -6.90 -11.32 -0.16
C GLY A 70 -7.59 -10.01 0.25
N ASN A 71 -7.07 -9.22 1.21
CA ASN A 71 -7.76 -8.01 1.74
C ASN A 71 -6.88 -6.77 2.08
N ALA A 72 -5.55 -6.88 2.07
CA ALA A 72 -4.65 -5.74 2.25
C ALA A 72 -3.36 -5.86 1.42
N ASN A 73 -2.96 -4.77 0.76
CA ASN A 73 -1.60 -4.65 0.23
C ASN A 73 -0.80 -3.91 1.30
N ILE A 74 0.17 -4.60 1.89
CA ILE A 74 1.12 -4.00 2.81
C ILE A 74 2.40 -3.86 2.01
N ILE A 75 2.71 -2.63 1.64
CA ILE A 75 3.87 -2.28 0.83
C ILE A 75 4.82 -1.53 1.75
N LEU A 76 5.99 -2.14 1.99
CA LEU A 76 7.13 -1.45 2.56
C LEU A 76 8.19 -1.36 1.47
N LEU A 77 8.45 -0.15 0.99
CA LEU A 77 9.52 0.15 0.06
C LEU A 77 10.38 1.23 0.69
N ASP A 78 11.62 0.90 1.02
CA ASP A 78 12.49 1.81 1.75
C ASP A 78 13.97 1.58 1.42
N LEU A 79 14.75 2.63 1.66
CA LEU A 79 16.19 2.60 1.74
C LEU A 79 16.54 2.65 3.23
N ASN A 80 16.63 1.50 3.89
CA ASN A 80 16.81 1.40 5.32
C ASN A 80 18.22 1.85 5.72
N PRO A 81 18.36 2.78 6.68
CA PRO A 81 19.67 3.32 7.04
C PRO A 81 20.55 2.29 7.74
N LEU A 82 21.85 2.27 7.43
CA LEU A 82 22.83 1.45 8.17
C LEU A 82 23.21 2.06 9.52
N HIS A 83 23.16 3.39 9.62
CA HIS A 83 23.50 4.14 10.83
C HIS A 83 22.31 4.97 11.31
N ASP A 84 22.25 5.25 12.60
CA ASP A 84 21.14 6.01 13.19
C ASP A 84 21.05 7.43 12.60
N VAL A 85 20.00 7.69 11.82
CA VAL A 85 19.78 8.98 11.17
C VAL A 85 19.33 10.10 12.12
N ILE A 86 19.03 9.78 13.39
CA ILE A 86 18.70 10.79 14.41
C ILE A 86 19.97 11.40 14.99
N SER A 87 20.94 10.57 15.38
CA SER A 87 22.21 11.01 15.96
C SER A 87 23.30 11.27 14.91
N GLU A 88 23.42 10.46 13.87
CA GLU A 88 24.48 10.54 12.86
C GLU A 88 24.10 11.44 11.68
N ARG A 89 24.14 12.75 11.92
CA ARG A 89 23.72 13.78 10.94
C ARG A 89 24.46 13.70 9.61
N ASN A 90 25.76 13.39 9.63
CA ASN A 90 26.57 13.27 8.41
C ASN A 90 26.08 12.13 7.51
N TYR A 91 25.66 11.01 8.09
CA TYR A 91 25.12 9.87 7.36
C TYR A 91 23.76 10.20 6.73
N LYS A 92 22.87 10.82 7.54
CA LYS A 92 21.57 11.29 7.07
C LYS A 92 21.73 12.27 5.91
N GLU A 93 22.61 13.25 6.03
CA GLU A 93 22.84 14.25 4.99
C GLU A 93 23.38 13.62 3.69
N LYS A 94 24.32 12.68 3.81
CA LYS A 94 24.93 11.98 2.67
C LYS A 94 23.93 11.20 1.83
N TYR A 95 22.97 10.50 2.45
CA TYR A 95 22.08 9.57 1.75
C TYR A 95 20.60 9.97 1.67
N TYR A 96 20.09 10.76 2.63
CA TYR A 96 18.66 11.04 2.75
C TYR A 96 18.28 12.47 2.40
N LYS A 97 19.23 13.42 2.39
CA LYS A 97 18.95 14.80 1.95
C LYS A 97 18.31 14.84 0.57
N GLY A 98 18.80 14.00 -0.35
CA GLY A 98 18.28 13.89 -1.72
C GLY A 98 16.98 13.08 -1.87
N LEU A 99 16.57 12.32 -0.84
CA LEU A 99 15.34 11.52 -0.87
C LEU A 99 14.12 12.32 -0.42
N MET A 100 14.28 13.26 0.51
CA MET A 100 13.19 14.15 0.94
C MET A 100 12.51 14.90 -0.22
N PRO A 101 13.27 15.44 -1.22
CA PRO A 101 12.68 16.00 -2.42
C PRO A 101 11.76 15.08 -3.21
N LEU A 102 11.87 13.75 -3.13
CA LEU A 102 10.98 12.85 -3.89
C LEU A 102 9.54 12.86 -3.35
N GLY A 103 9.38 12.84 -2.02
CA GLY A 103 8.07 12.98 -1.38
C GLY A 103 7.50 14.39 -1.58
N VAL A 104 8.35 15.41 -1.46
CA VAL A 104 7.98 16.81 -1.73
C VAL A 104 7.54 16.98 -3.17
N LYS A 105 8.25 16.40 -4.15
CA LYS A 105 7.92 16.49 -5.57
C LYS A 105 6.55 15.90 -5.89
N TYR A 106 6.15 14.82 -5.22
CA TYR A 106 4.81 14.25 -5.39
C TYR A 106 3.72 15.22 -4.89
N ALA A 107 3.96 15.90 -3.77
CA ALA A 107 3.07 16.94 -3.26
C ALA A 107 3.09 18.22 -4.13
N GLU A 108 4.25 18.62 -4.65
CA GLU A 108 4.39 19.74 -5.60
C GLU A 108 3.58 19.49 -6.88
N VAL A 109 3.63 18.27 -7.43
CA VAL A 109 2.79 17.90 -8.59
C VAL A 109 1.31 18.02 -8.25
N TRP A 110 0.88 17.59 -7.06
CA TRP A 110 -0.52 17.76 -6.64
C TRP A 110 -0.91 19.24 -6.49
N LEU A 111 -0.03 20.06 -5.91
CA LEU A 111 -0.25 21.51 -5.79
C LEU A 111 -0.34 22.18 -7.17
N GLN A 112 0.49 21.77 -8.12
CA GLN A 112 0.42 22.26 -9.49
C GLN A 112 -0.91 21.88 -10.15
N LEU A 113 -1.37 20.62 -9.99
CA LEU A 113 -2.69 20.21 -10.50
C LEU A 113 -3.82 21.06 -9.89
N MET A 114 -3.71 21.43 -8.62
CA MET A 114 -4.69 22.31 -7.96
C MET A 114 -4.65 23.75 -8.49
N GLU A 115 -3.47 24.27 -8.83
CA GLU A 115 -3.32 25.61 -9.44
C GLU A 115 -3.89 25.64 -10.87
N GLU A 116 -3.72 24.56 -11.62
CA GLU A 116 -4.20 24.44 -13.00
C GLU A 116 -5.69 24.07 -13.11
N ALA A 117 -6.29 23.52 -12.05
CA ALA A 117 -7.68 23.09 -12.05
C ALA A 117 -8.64 24.28 -12.24
N ALA A 118 -9.50 24.20 -13.25
CA ALA A 118 -10.59 25.16 -13.42
C ALA A 118 -11.69 24.92 -12.38
N GLU A 119 -12.24 26.00 -11.83
CA GLU A 119 -13.39 25.93 -10.91
C GLU A 119 -14.62 25.39 -11.64
N GLU A 120 -15.29 24.41 -11.03
CA GLU A 120 -16.58 23.91 -11.50
C GLU A 120 -17.70 24.82 -11.02
N ALA A 121 -18.38 25.49 -11.95
CA ALA A 121 -19.47 26.41 -11.65
C ALA A 121 -20.85 25.78 -11.91
N ASP A 122 -20.91 24.66 -12.65
CA ASP A 122 -22.17 23.99 -12.93
C ASP A 122 -22.68 23.24 -11.69
N PRO A 123 -23.93 23.50 -11.24
CA PRO A 123 -24.48 22.82 -10.07
C PRO A 123 -24.53 21.30 -10.19
N SER A 124 -24.72 20.74 -11.40
CA SER A 124 -24.71 19.29 -11.59
C SER A 124 -23.29 18.73 -11.45
N GLY A 125 -22.29 19.40 -12.03
CA GLY A 125 -20.87 19.07 -11.87
C GLY A 125 -20.43 19.10 -10.41
N LEU A 126 -20.78 20.15 -9.68
CA LEU A 126 -20.53 20.27 -8.24
C LEU A 126 -21.16 19.12 -7.45
N ASN A 127 -22.42 18.78 -7.75
CA ASN A 127 -23.09 17.68 -7.08
C ASN A 127 -22.44 16.33 -7.39
N CYS A 128 -22.00 16.10 -8.63
CA CYS A 128 -21.23 14.91 -9.00
C CYS A 128 -19.90 14.80 -8.23
N ASN A 129 -19.18 15.92 -8.08
CA ASN A 129 -17.92 15.97 -7.33
C ASN A 129 -18.14 15.71 -5.83
N CYS A 130 -19.14 16.36 -5.22
CA CYS A 130 -19.52 16.13 -3.83
C CYS A 130 -19.93 14.67 -3.59
N GLU A 131 -20.76 14.10 -4.45
CA GLU A 131 -21.20 12.71 -4.38
C GLU A 131 -20.03 11.73 -4.49
N ALA A 132 -19.08 11.98 -5.40
CA ALA A 132 -17.90 11.14 -5.56
C ALA A 132 -16.99 11.18 -4.32
N GLN A 133 -16.78 12.38 -3.75
CA GLN A 133 -16.03 12.54 -2.50
C GLN A 133 -16.74 11.87 -1.33
N HIS A 134 -18.05 12.09 -1.19
CA HIS A 134 -18.86 11.48 -0.14
C HIS A 134 -18.85 9.95 -0.20
N ARG A 135 -18.94 9.37 -1.42
CA ARG A 135 -18.79 7.92 -1.64
C ARG A 135 -17.44 7.39 -1.18
N TYR A 136 -16.35 8.11 -1.48
CA TYR A 136 -15.00 7.74 -1.05
C TYR A 136 -14.84 7.80 0.48
N LEU A 137 -15.30 8.89 1.11
CA LEU A 137 -15.25 9.06 2.56
C LEU A 137 -16.07 7.98 3.27
N THR A 138 -17.27 7.71 2.78
CA THR A 138 -18.15 6.65 3.29
C THR A 138 -17.47 5.29 3.23
N TRP A 139 -16.80 4.97 2.13
CA TRP A 139 -16.03 3.73 2.01
C TRP A 139 -14.89 3.65 3.03
N ARG A 140 -14.06 4.69 3.10
CA ARG A 140 -12.89 4.70 3.99
C ARG A 140 -13.30 4.64 5.45
N ALA A 141 -14.30 5.43 5.87
CA ALA A 141 -14.82 5.45 7.22
C ALA A 141 -15.40 4.10 7.69
N GLU A 142 -15.82 3.24 6.76
CA GLU A 142 -16.33 1.89 7.07
C GLU A 142 -15.22 0.82 6.97
N LYS A 143 -14.40 0.85 5.92
CA LYS A 143 -13.55 -0.28 5.50
C LYS A 143 -12.04 -0.06 5.60
N ASP A 144 -11.56 1.11 6.04
CA ASP A 144 -10.13 1.39 6.09
C ASP A 144 -9.35 0.36 6.96
N PRO A 145 -8.21 -0.15 6.49
CA PRO A 145 -7.44 -1.16 7.22
C PRO A 145 -6.94 -0.72 8.60
N GLY A 146 -6.70 0.58 8.80
CA GLY A 146 -6.16 1.16 10.02
C GLY A 146 -7.11 1.11 11.21
N HIS A 147 -8.42 0.92 10.99
CA HIS A 147 -9.43 0.93 12.05
C HIS A 147 -9.12 -0.04 13.19
N ARG A 148 -8.65 -1.25 12.89
CA ARG A 148 -8.36 -2.26 13.92
C ARG A 148 -7.23 -1.85 14.84
N VAL A 149 -6.25 -1.11 14.33
CA VAL A 149 -5.13 -0.60 15.13
C VAL A 149 -5.64 0.52 16.04
N LEU A 150 -6.39 1.48 15.48
CA LEU A 150 -6.98 2.56 16.26
C LEU A 150 -7.88 2.05 17.38
N LYS A 151 -8.77 1.09 17.09
CA LYS A 151 -9.64 0.47 18.11
C LYS A 151 -8.87 -0.14 19.27
N LYS A 152 -7.71 -0.75 19.01
CA LYS A 152 -6.83 -1.30 20.05
C LYS A 152 -6.13 -0.22 20.87
N LEU A 153 -5.81 0.93 20.26
CA LEU A 153 -5.06 2.00 20.91
C LEU A 153 -5.96 2.93 21.74
N ILE A 154 -7.13 3.31 21.21
CA ILE A 154 -7.99 4.35 21.78
C ILE A 154 -9.42 3.87 22.06
N GLY A 155 -9.71 2.59 21.83
CA GLY A 155 -11.05 2.02 22.04
C GLY A 155 -12.03 2.34 20.91
N GLU A 156 -13.18 1.64 20.93
CA GLU A 156 -14.19 1.68 19.87
C GLU A 156 -14.80 3.09 19.69
N THR A 157 -15.25 3.70 20.78
CA THR A 157 -15.94 5.01 20.74
C THR A 157 -15.05 6.12 20.20
N GLN A 158 -13.84 6.27 20.77
CA GLN A 158 -12.91 7.32 20.32
C GLN A 158 -12.40 7.07 18.90
N THR A 159 -12.26 5.80 18.50
CA THR A 159 -11.94 5.48 17.10
C THR A 159 -13.06 5.91 16.17
N LYS A 160 -14.32 5.65 16.51
CA LYS A 160 -15.46 6.07 15.69
C LYS A 160 -15.50 7.60 15.55
N GLU A 161 -15.27 8.34 16.63
CA GLU A 161 -15.19 9.80 16.59
C GLU A 161 -14.02 10.30 15.75
N LEU A 162 -12.81 9.76 15.95
CA LEU A 162 -11.62 10.12 15.16
C LEU A 162 -11.82 9.86 13.67
N LEU A 163 -12.43 8.73 13.32
CA LEU A 163 -12.67 8.39 11.92
C LEU A 163 -13.66 9.33 11.26
N ARG A 164 -14.81 9.58 11.89
CA ARG A 164 -15.88 10.37 11.28
C ARG A 164 -15.62 11.87 11.33
N ASN A 165 -15.07 12.36 12.44
CA ASN A 165 -14.97 13.80 12.69
C ASN A 165 -13.61 14.38 12.31
N PHE A 166 -12.60 13.54 12.03
CA PHE A 166 -11.26 14.00 11.69
C PHE A 166 -10.71 13.34 10.42
N LEU A 167 -10.45 12.03 10.44
CA LEU A 167 -9.78 11.36 9.31
C LEU A 167 -10.61 11.36 8.03
N PHE A 168 -11.92 11.20 8.17
CA PHE A 168 -12.88 11.19 7.07
C PHE A 168 -14.04 12.16 7.33
N ASN A 169 -13.71 13.33 7.91
CA ASN A 169 -14.65 14.44 8.02
C ASN A 169 -15.25 14.78 6.64
N GLY A 170 -16.53 15.14 6.64
CA GLY A 170 -17.35 15.26 5.42
C GLY A 170 -18.29 14.08 5.18
N VAL A 171 -18.09 12.91 5.82
CA VAL A 171 -18.99 11.74 5.68
C VAL A 171 -20.41 12.01 6.18
N ASP A 172 -20.59 12.95 7.11
CA ASP A 172 -21.90 13.36 7.64
C ASP A 172 -22.41 14.68 7.03
N GLU A 173 -21.62 15.33 6.17
CA GLU A 173 -21.85 16.71 5.70
C GLU A 173 -22.03 16.80 4.18
N LEU A 174 -21.27 16.02 3.40
CA LEU A 174 -21.24 16.10 1.94
C LEU A 174 -22.37 15.33 1.25
N GLY A 175 -23.07 14.45 1.98
CA GLY A 175 -24.18 13.66 1.44
C GLY A 175 -24.95 12.92 2.52
N SER A 176 -26.02 12.24 2.11
CA SER A 176 -26.94 11.53 3.02
C SER A 176 -27.05 10.03 2.75
N LYS A 177 -26.44 9.54 1.66
CA LYS A 177 -26.41 8.12 1.31
C LYS A 177 -25.57 7.32 2.30
N SER A 178 -26.13 6.22 2.78
CA SER A 178 -25.43 5.26 3.63
C SER A 178 -24.40 4.45 2.83
N PHE A 179 -23.54 3.72 3.56
CA PHE A 179 -22.62 2.77 2.95
C PHE A 179 -23.32 1.76 2.02
N LEU A 180 -24.49 1.24 2.41
CA LEU A 180 -25.24 0.27 1.62
C LEU A 180 -26.02 0.87 0.46
N ASP A 181 -26.14 2.19 0.39
CA ASP A 181 -26.69 2.88 -0.80
C ASP A 181 -25.64 2.97 -1.90
N TYR A 182 -24.35 3.12 -1.54
CA TYR A 182 -23.24 3.13 -2.50
C TYR A 182 -22.70 1.75 -2.85
N PHE A 183 -22.73 0.82 -1.88
CA PHE A 183 -22.12 -0.51 -1.97
C PHE A 183 -23.14 -1.59 -1.57
N PRO A 184 -24.26 -1.72 -2.32
CA PRO A 184 -25.34 -2.65 -1.97
C PRO A 184 -24.90 -4.11 -1.92
N GLU A 185 -23.81 -4.47 -2.61
CA GLU A 185 -23.21 -5.81 -2.58
C GLU A 185 -22.72 -6.24 -1.19
N TYR A 186 -22.55 -5.29 -0.26
CA TYR A 186 -22.20 -5.57 1.13
C TYR A 186 -23.42 -5.81 2.03
N ARG A 187 -24.65 -5.73 1.51
CA ARG A 187 -25.86 -5.94 2.32
C ARG A 187 -26.02 -7.40 2.69
N ARG A 188 -26.16 -7.68 3.99
CA ARG A 188 -26.54 -8.99 4.51
C ARG A 188 -28.06 -9.17 4.49
N GLU A 189 -28.54 -10.40 4.63
CA GLU A 189 -29.98 -10.72 4.67
C GLU A 189 -30.73 -9.99 5.79
N ASP A 190 -30.06 -9.73 6.92
CA ASP A 190 -30.59 -8.97 8.05
C ASP A 190 -30.55 -7.44 7.85
N GLY A 191 -30.11 -6.97 6.68
CA GLY A 191 -29.99 -5.56 6.34
C GLY A 191 -28.72 -4.87 6.86
N THR A 192 -27.85 -5.57 7.60
CA THR A 192 -26.59 -5.03 8.12
C THR A 192 -25.45 -5.05 7.09
N VAL A 193 -24.38 -4.31 7.35
CA VAL A 193 -23.17 -4.28 6.52
C VAL A 193 -22.36 -5.56 6.76
N ASN A 194 -21.95 -6.22 5.67
CA ASN A 194 -21.08 -7.39 5.73
C ASN A 194 -19.71 -7.01 6.32
N GLU A 195 -19.23 -7.77 7.31
CA GLU A 195 -17.94 -7.52 7.97
C GLU A 195 -16.72 -7.77 7.05
N LYS A 196 -16.90 -8.49 5.94
CA LYS A 196 -15.85 -8.67 4.94
C LYS A 196 -15.35 -7.29 4.46
N ARG A 197 -14.04 -7.21 4.18
CA ARG A 197 -13.44 -5.99 3.63
C ARG A 197 -13.68 -5.88 2.12
N SER A 198 -13.53 -6.97 1.39
CA SER A 198 -13.87 -7.06 -0.04
C SER A 198 -14.94 -8.13 -0.28
N MET A 199 -15.99 -7.80 -1.04
CA MET A 199 -17.02 -8.77 -1.44
C MET A 199 -16.59 -9.63 -2.63
N VAL A 200 -15.88 -9.04 -3.59
CA VAL A 200 -15.30 -9.74 -4.76
C VAL A 200 -14.10 -10.60 -4.34
N GLY A 201 -13.56 -10.35 -3.15
CA GLY A 201 -12.22 -10.81 -2.79
C GLY A 201 -11.18 -9.86 -3.38
N LYS A 202 -9.92 -10.23 -3.36
CA LYS A 202 -8.91 -9.45 -4.08
C LYS A 202 -8.67 -10.01 -5.44
N CYS A 203 -8.36 -9.09 -6.33
CA CYS A 203 -8.03 -9.32 -7.71
C CYS A 203 -6.75 -8.54 -8.02
N PHE A 204 -6.16 -8.80 -9.20
CA PHE A 204 -4.92 -8.21 -9.73
C PHE A 204 -3.64 -8.68 -9.00
N GLU A 205 -3.14 -9.83 -9.44
CA GLU A 205 -1.86 -10.47 -9.04
C GLU A 205 -0.62 -9.72 -9.55
N SER A 206 -0.76 -9.02 -10.67
CA SER A 206 0.27 -8.14 -11.23
C SER A 206 -0.25 -6.71 -11.29
N ARG A 207 0.67 -5.74 -11.44
CA ARG A 207 0.31 -4.33 -11.64
C ARG A 207 -0.72 -4.25 -12.78
N PRO A 208 -1.97 -3.85 -12.54
CA PRO A 208 -3.00 -3.88 -13.56
C PRO A 208 -2.92 -2.68 -14.51
N TRP A 209 -1.76 -2.03 -14.59
CA TRP A 209 -1.46 -0.94 -15.48
C TRP A 209 -0.11 -1.17 -16.16
N ASP A 210 -0.06 -0.96 -17.46
CA ASP A 210 1.18 -1.03 -18.22
C ASP A 210 2.09 0.20 -17.97
N THR A 211 3.15 0.33 -18.76
CA THR A 211 4.09 1.46 -18.69
C THR A 211 3.52 2.77 -19.19
N ASN A 212 2.44 2.75 -19.97
CA ASN A 212 1.75 3.93 -20.48
C ASN A 212 0.66 4.41 -19.50
N GLY A 213 0.31 3.58 -18.52
CA GLY A 213 -0.74 3.86 -17.54
C GLY A 213 -2.11 3.31 -17.95
N ASP A 214 -2.17 2.50 -19.01
CA ASP A 214 -3.41 1.88 -19.48
C ASP A 214 -3.76 0.67 -18.61
N PHE A 215 -5.04 0.54 -18.27
CA PHE A 215 -5.51 -0.58 -17.47
C PHE A 215 -5.50 -1.88 -18.28
N ILE A 216 -4.77 -2.88 -17.80
CA ILE A 216 -4.59 -4.21 -18.43
C ILE A 216 -5.12 -5.35 -17.56
N GLY A 217 -5.81 -5.02 -16.47
CA GLY A 217 -6.42 -6.02 -15.61
C GLY A 217 -7.65 -6.67 -16.26
N THR A 218 -7.87 -7.96 -16.01
CA THR A 218 -9.14 -8.62 -16.32
C THR A 218 -10.16 -8.28 -15.24
N LEU A 219 -11.25 -7.61 -15.63
CA LEU A 219 -12.42 -7.38 -14.78
C LEU A 219 -13.22 -8.70 -14.69
N PHE A 220 -13.57 -9.10 -13.46
CA PHE A 220 -14.44 -10.24 -13.18
C PHE A 220 -15.92 -9.85 -13.26
#